data_AF-A0A091MA92-F1
#
_entry.id   AF-A0A091MA92-F1
#
_cell.length_a   1.000
_cell.length_b   1.000
_cell.length_c   1.000
_cell.angle_alpha   90.00
_cell.angle_beta   90.00
_cell.angle_gamma   90.00
#
_symmetry.space_group_name_H-M   'P 1'
#
loop_
_entity.id
_entity.type
_entity.pdbx_description
1 polymer ?
#
loop_
_entity_poly.entity_id
_entity_poly.type
_entity_poly.pdbx_seq_one_letter_code
_entity_poly.pdbx_strand_id
1 'polypeptide(L)'
;MKMRRHKLFLTLCMAGLCLISFLHFLKALSYVTFPRELASLSPNLVSSFFWNNAPVTPQVSPEPGGAEFLRTPLYSHSPLLQPLPPSRASEELHKVEFVLPEDTTEYFVRTKAGGVCFKPGTKVLEKPPVAGPPEERADGAALGRLARKPLSAGGTKRRKWVECVCLPGWHGPSCGVPTVVQYSNLPTKDRLVPREIPRRVINAINVNHEFDLLDVRFHELGDVVDAFVVCESNFTAYGEPRPLKFREMLLNGSFDYIRHKVLYVFLDHFPPGGRQDGWIADDYLRTFLTRDGISRLRNLRPDDVFIIDDADEIPARDGVLFLKLYDGWTEPFAFHMRKSLYGFFWKQPGTLEVVSGCTMGMLQAVYATDGIRLRRREYYTMPGFRQYENSTGHILVQWSLGSPLHFAGWHCSWCFTPEGIYFKLVSAQNGDFPRWGDYEDKKDLNYIRELIRTGGWFDGTTQEYPPADPKEQMYAPKYLLKNYQRFRYLLENPYR
;
A
#
# COMPACT_ATOMS: atom_id res chain seq x y z
N MET A 1 40.99 30.74 -46.83
CA MET A 1 39.53 30.61 -46.48
C MET A 1 39.11 29.24 -45.92
N LYS A 2 39.75 28.09 -46.24
CA LYS A 2 39.34 26.76 -45.74
C LYS A 2 39.56 26.51 -44.23
N MET A 3 40.63 27.02 -43.63
CA MET A 3 40.94 26.79 -42.20
C MET A 3 39.94 27.46 -41.23
N ARG A 4 39.33 28.59 -41.64
CA ARG A 4 38.38 29.34 -40.80
C ARG A 4 37.04 28.60 -40.65
N ARG A 5 36.61 27.89 -41.70
CA ARG A 5 35.39 27.05 -41.69
C ARG A 5 35.55 25.79 -40.83
N HIS A 6 36.74 25.20 -40.82
CA HIS A 6 37.02 24.02 -40.00
C HIS A 6 37.06 24.35 -38.51
N LYS A 7 37.67 25.49 -38.13
CA LYS A 7 37.62 25.98 -36.75
C LYS A 7 36.20 26.28 -36.29
N LEU A 8 35.37 26.89 -37.15
CA LEU A 8 33.96 27.18 -36.84
C LEU A 8 33.12 25.91 -36.68
N PHE A 9 33.38 24.89 -37.49
CA PHE A 9 32.72 23.59 -37.39
C PHE A 9 33.12 22.86 -36.10
N LEU A 10 34.40 22.88 -35.73
CA LEU A 10 34.87 22.28 -34.48
C LEU A 10 34.26 22.97 -33.25
N THR A 11 34.16 24.30 -33.24
CA THR A 11 33.51 25.02 -32.13
C THR A 11 32.02 24.72 -32.04
N LEU A 12 31.32 24.54 -33.16
CA LEU A 12 29.91 24.12 -33.16
C LEU A 12 29.74 22.69 -32.63
N CYS A 13 30.62 21.76 -33.01
CA CYS A 13 30.60 20.39 -32.48
C CYS A 13 30.89 20.36 -30.96
N MET A 14 31.87 21.13 -30.50
CA MET A 14 32.17 21.25 -29.07
C MET A 14 31.02 21.90 -28.30
N ALA A 15 30.37 22.93 -28.84
CA ALA A 15 29.18 23.53 -28.24
C ALA A 15 28.02 22.53 -28.17
N GLY A 16 27.83 21.70 -29.21
CA GLY A 16 26.82 20.64 -29.22
C GLY A 16 27.08 19.56 -28.15
N LEU A 17 28.34 19.13 -27.99
CA LEU A 17 28.73 18.18 -26.94
C LEU A 17 28.56 18.77 -25.54
N CYS A 18 28.89 20.05 -25.33
CA CYS A 18 28.63 20.75 -24.08
C CYS A 18 27.13 20.85 -23.78
N LEU A 19 26.31 21.12 -24.78
CA LEU A 19 24.85 21.19 -24.63
C LEU A 19 24.28 19.81 -24.26
N ILE A 20 24.73 18.74 -24.92
CA ILE A 20 24.31 17.37 -24.61
C ILE A 20 24.73 16.99 -23.19
N SER A 21 25.98 17.30 -22.80
CA SER A 21 26.48 17.06 -21.44
C SER A 21 25.68 17.84 -20.38
N PHE A 22 25.36 19.11 -20.67
CA PHE A 22 24.54 19.95 -19.79
C PHE A 22 23.10 19.43 -19.66
N LEU A 23 22.50 18.94 -20.75
CA LEU A 23 21.17 18.32 -20.72
C LEU A 23 21.18 16.98 -19.97
N HIS A 24 22.25 16.19 -20.10
CA HIS A 24 22.43 14.98 -19.29
C HIS A 24 22.63 15.30 -17.80
N PHE A 25 23.33 16.39 -17.49
CA PHE A 25 23.53 16.86 -16.13
C PHE A 25 22.21 17.38 -15.52
N LEU A 26 21.41 18.16 -16.25
CA LEU A 26 20.07 18.57 -15.83
C LEU A 26 19.13 17.39 -15.64
N LYS A 27 19.20 16.41 -16.54
CA LYS A 27 18.45 15.16 -16.43
C LYS A 27 18.90 14.37 -15.18
N ALA A 28 20.19 14.28 -14.91
CA ALA A 28 20.71 13.65 -13.70
C ALA A 28 20.27 14.42 -12.43
N LEU A 29 20.32 15.76 -12.44
CA LEU A 29 19.82 16.60 -11.34
C LEU A 29 18.31 16.43 -11.12
N SER A 30 17.52 16.20 -12.17
CA SER A 30 16.09 15.90 -12.02
C SER A 30 15.82 14.53 -11.37
N TYR A 31 16.82 13.64 -11.33
CA TYR A 31 16.78 12.37 -10.60
C TYR A 31 17.42 12.44 -9.22
N VAL A 32 18.21 13.49 -8.92
CA VAL A 32 18.69 13.76 -7.57
C VAL A 32 17.57 14.46 -6.83
N THR A 33 16.90 13.73 -5.95
CA THR A 33 16.04 14.32 -4.92
C THR A 33 16.85 15.35 -4.15
N PHE A 34 16.52 16.63 -4.32
CA PHE A 34 17.10 17.70 -3.52
C PHE A 34 16.99 17.33 -2.03
N PRO A 35 18.06 17.45 -1.23
CA PRO A 35 17.98 17.24 0.20
C PRO A 35 16.90 18.14 0.80
N ARG A 36 16.08 17.57 1.68
CA ARG A 36 15.00 18.23 2.43
C ARG A 36 15.40 19.51 3.19
N GLU A 37 16.68 19.85 3.26
CA GLU A 37 17.20 21.02 3.97
C GLU A 37 17.08 22.36 3.23
N LEU A 38 16.68 22.38 1.95
CA LEU A 38 16.36 23.64 1.25
C LEU A 38 14.85 23.98 1.25
N ALA A 39 14.00 23.05 1.66
CA ALA A 39 12.57 23.29 1.86
C ALA A 39 12.26 24.00 3.20
N SER A 40 13.27 24.22 4.05
CA SER A 40 13.17 24.94 5.33
C SER A 40 13.52 26.43 5.24
N LEU A 41 13.72 26.98 4.04
CA LEU A 41 13.82 28.43 3.85
C LEU A 41 12.41 29.06 3.82
N SER A 42 12.04 29.54 5.01
CA SER A 42 10.84 30.28 5.46
C SER A 42 9.84 30.86 4.42
N PRO A 43 8.52 30.78 4.70
CA PRO A 43 7.46 31.52 3.98
C PRO A 43 7.34 33.02 4.35
N ASN A 44 8.23 33.56 5.19
CA ASN A 44 8.12 34.90 5.76
C ASN A 44 8.48 36.06 4.81
N LEU A 45 8.64 35.81 3.50
CA LEU A 45 8.99 36.85 2.54
C LEU A 45 7.83 37.29 1.63
N VAL A 46 6.63 36.68 1.76
CA VAL A 46 5.48 36.99 0.88
C VAL A 46 4.26 37.52 1.66
N SER A 47 4.28 37.55 3.00
CA SER A 47 3.15 38.01 3.81
C SER A 47 3.18 39.51 4.19
N SER A 48 4.15 40.29 3.70
CA SER A 48 4.29 41.72 4.04
C SER A 48 3.57 42.69 3.08
N PHE A 49 2.87 42.18 2.06
CA PHE A 49 2.02 42.98 1.19
C PHE A 49 0.66 42.33 1.11
N PHE A 50 -0.38 43.11 1.44
CA PHE A 50 -1.81 42.83 1.28
C PHE A 50 -2.60 42.41 2.54
N TRP A 51 -3.27 43.46 3.08
CA TRP A 51 -4.54 43.48 3.82
C TRP A 51 -4.51 43.52 5.35
N ASN A 52 -4.46 44.77 5.84
CA ASN A 52 -5.28 45.24 6.96
C ASN A 52 -6.77 45.06 6.62
N ASN A 53 -7.56 44.47 7.52
CA ASN A 53 -8.81 45.04 8.04
C ASN A 53 -9.42 44.17 9.16
N ALA A 54 -10.02 44.86 10.13
CA ALA A 54 -10.53 44.39 11.41
C ALA A 54 -11.79 43.46 11.31
N PRO A 55 -12.11 42.68 12.36
CA PRO A 55 -13.15 41.66 12.30
C PRO A 55 -14.56 42.23 12.48
N VAL A 56 -15.52 41.70 11.71
CA VAL A 56 -16.95 41.93 11.87
C VAL A 56 -17.58 40.66 12.45
N THR A 57 -18.13 40.77 13.66
CA THR A 57 -18.93 39.74 14.33
C THR A 57 -20.35 39.70 13.77
N PRO A 58 -20.89 38.52 13.41
CA PRO A 58 -22.34 38.33 13.29
C PRO A 58 -22.91 37.64 14.53
N GLN A 59 -23.95 38.26 15.07
CA GLN A 59 -24.82 37.79 16.16
C GLN A 59 -25.66 36.57 15.72
N VAL A 60 -25.77 35.58 16.60
CA VAL A 60 -26.64 34.40 16.47
C VAL A 60 -28.04 34.73 17.01
N SER A 61 -29.08 34.34 16.28
CA SER A 61 -30.47 34.26 16.79
C SER A 61 -30.97 32.82 16.63
N PRO A 62 -31.66 32.23 17.62
CA PRO A 62 -32.10 30.84 17.56
C PRO A 62 -33.52 30.72 17.00
N GLU A 63 -33.75 29.77 16.09
CA GLU A 63 -35.09 29.27 15.77
C GLU A 63 -35.09 27.72 15.86
N PRO A 64 -36.13 27.09 16.44
CA PRO A 64 -36.12 25.69 16.84
C PRO A 64 -36.93 24.79 15.90
N GLY A 65 -36.41 23.61 15.59
CA GLY A 65 -37.22 22.53 14.99
C GLY A 65 -36.51 21.77 13.88
N GLY A 66 -36.00 20.58 14.21
CA GLY A 66 -35.37 19.69 13.25
C GLY A 66 -34.83 18.44 13.94
N ALA A 67 -35.70 17.70 14.62
CA ALA A 67 -35.37 16.38 15.13
C ALA A 67 -35.46 15.36 13.99
N GLU A 68 -34.31 14.97 13.44
CA GLU A 68 -33.95 13.65 12.88
C GLU A 68 -32.66 13.84 12.05
N PHE A 69 -31.76 12.85 12.09
CA PHE A 69 -30.39 12.83 11.54
C PHE A 69 -29.23 13.27 12.45
N LEU A 70 -29.11 12.60 13.60
CA LEU A 70 -27.81 12.30 14.20
C LEU A 70 -27.75 10.80 14.51
N ARG A 71 -27.46 9.97 13.49
CA ARG A 71 -26.92 8.64 13.75
C ARG A 71 -25.43 8.79 13.98
N THR A 72 -25.06 8.84 15.25
CA THR A 72 -23.68 8.72 15.73
C THR A 72 -23.10 7.35 15.30
N PRO A 73 -21.79 7.26 14.99
CA PRO A 73 -21.15 5.98 14.74
C PRO A 73 -21.29 5.05 15.94
N LEU A 74 -21.50 3.75 15.72
CA LEU A 74 -21.75 2.76 16.79
C LEU A 74 -20.62 2.65 17.84
N TYR A 75 -19.43 3.21 17.59
CA TYR A 75 -18.34 3.29 18.57
C TYR A 75 -18.39 4.51 19.50
N SER A 76 -19.27 5.49 19.24
CA SER A 76 -19.36 6.74 20.00
C SER A 76 -20.35 6.71 21.16
N HIS A 77 -21.04 5.59 21.38
CA HIS A 77 -21.74 5.34 22.63
C HIS A 77 -20.77 4.85 23.70
N SER A 78 -20.35 5.74 24.60
CA SER A 78 -19.96 5.35 25.95
C SER A 78 -20.26 6.48 26.94
N PRO A 79 -21.46 6.51 27.53
CA PRO A 79 -21.60 7.06 28.86
C PRO A 79 -21.02 6.05 29.85
N LEU A 80 -19.86 6.36 30.42
CA LEU A 80 -19.31 5.76 31.65
C LEU A 80 -19.52 4.24 31.78
N LEU A 81 -18.75 3.43 31.03
CA LEU A 81 -18.73 1.98 31.22
C LEU A 81 -17.91 1.61 32.46
N GLN A 82 -18.61 1.04 33.44
CA GLN A 82 -18.03 0.33 34.59
C GLN A 82 -17.09 -0.80 34.13
N PRO A 83 -16.02 -1.10 34.87
CA PRO A 83 -15.11 -2.18 34.53
C PRO A 83 -15.84 -3.53 34.54
N LEU A 84 -15.72 -4.27 33.43
CA LEU A 84 -16.18 -5.65 33.31
C LEU A 84 -15.45 -6.53 34.35
N PRO A 85 -16.15 -7.50 34.97
CA PRO A 85 -15.55 -8.42 35.93
C PRO A 85 -14.52 -9.35 35.26
N PRO A 86 -13.45 -9.73 35.98
CA PRO A 86 -12.33 -10.48 35.43
C PRO A 86 -12.70 -11.96 35.29
N SER A 87 -13.40 -12.34 34.24
CA SER A 87 -13.60 -13.77 33.92
C SER A 87 -13.52 -14.04 32.43
N ARG A 88 -12.37 -13.68 31.83
CA ARG A 88 -11.73 -14.26 30.62
C ARG A 88 -10.36 -13.61 30.31
N ALA A 89 -9.75 -12.96 31.29
CA ALA A 89 -8.48 -12.23 31.19
C ALA A 89 -7.22 -13.13 31.22
N SER A 90 -7.35 -14.44 30.95
CA SER A 90 -6.30 -15.43 31.24
C SER A 90 -5.29 -15.66 30.10
N GLU A 91 -5.47 -15.08 28.92
CA GLU A 91 -4.46 -15.13 27.88
C GLU A 91 -3.75 -13.77 27.83
N GLU A 92 -2.49 -13.76 28.24
CA GLU A 92 -1.58 -12.65 27.96
C GLU A 92 -1.30 -12.64 26.44
N LEU A 93 -2.27 -12.16 25.64
CA LEU A 93 -2.24 -12.17 24.16
C LEU A 93 -0.92 -11.63 23.58
N HIS A 94 -0.31 -10.69 24.30
CA HIS A 94 0.95 -10.04 23.92
C HIS A 94 2.21 -10.91 24.13
N LYS A 95 2.10 -12.06 24.81
CA LYS A 95 3.19 -13.03 25.02
C LYS A 95 3.07 -14.28 24.14
N VAL A 96 1.99 -14.38 23.37
CA VAL A 96 1.74 -15.54 22.50
C VAL A 96 2.76 -15.58 21.37
N GLU A 97 3.34 -16.76 21.14
CA GLU A 97 4.11 -17.05 19.93
C GLU A 97 3.16 -17.41 18.79
N PHE A 98 3.52 -17.03 17.57
CA PHE A 98 2.71 -17.30 16.39
C PHE A 98 3.49 -18.16 15.39
N VAL A 99 3.00 -19.38 15.16
CA VAL A 99 3.58 -20.29 14.18
C VAL A 99 3.02 -19.97 12.81
N LEU A 100 3.89 -19.56 11.88
CA LEU A 100 3.48 -19.31 10.50
C LEU A 100 3.08 -20.64 9.82
N PRO A 101 1.82 -20.77 9.37
CA PRO A 101 1.38 -21.97 8.68
C PRO A 101 2.02 -22.06 7.29
N GLU A 102 2.23 -23.28 6.80
CA GLU A 102 2.57 -23.48 5.39
C GLU A 102 1.33 -23.27 4.52
N ASP A 103 1.52 -22.60 3.38
CA ASP A 103 0.46 -22.42 2.40
C ASP A 103 0.49 -23.58 1.38
N THR A 104 -0.52 -24.44 1.46
CA THR A 104 -0.70 -25.59 0.56
C THR A 104 -1.62 -25.27 -0.62
N THR A 105 -2.00 -24.01 -0.82
CA THR A 105 -2.91 -23.60 -1.88
C THR A 105 -2.28 -23.78 -3.25
N GLU A 106 -2.94 -24.54 -4.12
CA GLU A 106 -2.49 -24.71 -5.49
C GLU A 106 -2.94 -23.53 -6.38
N TYR A 107 -2.07 -22.53 -6.54
CA TYR A 107 -2.36 -21.34 -7.36
C TYR A 107 -2.23 -21.56 -8.87
N PHE A 108 -1.48 -22.57 -9.29
CA PHE A 108 -1.16 -22.82 -10.70
C PHE A 108 -1.67 -24.18 -11.17
N VAL A 109 -2.00 -24.29 -12.45
CA VAL A 109 -2.35 -25.54 -13.13
C VAL A 109 -1.36 -25.81 -14.25
N ARG A 110 -0.96 -27.08 -14.42
CA ARG A 110 -0.14 -27.52 -15.55
C ARG A 110 -1.04 -27.94 -16.70
N THR A 111 -0.87 -27.31 -17.88
CA THR A 111 -1.60 -27.69 -19.08
C THR A 111 -1.05 -28.99 -19.66
N LYS A 112 -1.83 -29.69 -20.51
CA LYS A 112 -1.40 -30.92 -21.19
C LYS A 112 -0.12 -30.75 -22.03
N ALA A 113 0.18 -29.51 -22.42
CA ALA A 113 1.37 -29.16 -23.17
C ALA A 113 2.54 -28.65 -22.30
N GLY A 114 2.40 -28.73 -20.97
CA GLY A 114 3.45 -28.36 -20.01
C GLY A 114 3.49 -26.88 -19.60
N GLY A 115 2.52 -26.06 -20.00
CA GLY A 115 2.43 -24.65 -19.56
C GLY A 115 1.95 -24.54 -18.11
N VAL A 116 2.51 -23.62 -17.34
CA VAL A 116 2.10 -23.33 -15.94
C VAL A 116 1.24 -22.09 -15.94
N CYS A 117 -0.06 -22.24 -15.68
CA CYS A 117 -1.04 -21.17 -15.76
C CYS A 117 -1.62 -20.85 -14.37
N PHE A 118 -1.66 -19.57 -14.01
CA PHE A 118 -2.26 -19.08 -12.78
C PHE A 118 -3.79 -19.26 -12.85
N LYS A 119 -4.36 -20.05 -11.94
CA LYS A 119 -5.77 -20.46 -11.99
C LYS A 119 -6.73 -19.25 -12.04
N PRO A 120 -6.60 -18.24 -11.16
CA PRO A 120 -7.51 -17.08 -11.15
C PRO A 120 -7.34 -16.14 -12.35
N GLY A 121 -6.18 -16.13 -13.01
CA GLY A 121 -5.89 -15.22 -14.12
C GLY A 121 -6.02 -15.84 -15.50
N THR A 122 -6.33 -17.14 -15.61
CA THR A 122 -6.41 -17.86 -16.88
C THR A 122 -7.85 -18.22 -17.22
N LYS A 123 -8.27 -17.98 -18.47
CA LYS A 123 -9.56 -18.44 -18.98
C LYS A 123 -9.58 -19.98 -18.93
N VAL A 124 -10.59 -20.57 -18.28
CA VAL A 124 -10.72 -22.02 -18.13
C VAL A 124 -10.53 -22.69 -19.49
N LEU A 125 -9.52 -23.54 -19.63
CA LEU A 125 -9.36 -24.41 -20.79
C LEU A 125 -10.50 -25.43 -20.73
N GLU A 126 -11.58 -25.19 -21.47
CA GLU A 126 -12.68 -26.15 -21.60
C GLU A 126 -12.09 -27.53 -21.94
N LYS A 127 -12.47 -28.56 -21.17
CA LYS A 127 -12.24 -29.94 -21.61
C LYS A 127 -12.95 -30.08 -22.96
N PRO A 128 -12.30 -30.61 -24.02
CA PRO A 128 -13.05 -30.94 -25.22
C PRO A 128 -14.14 -31.94 -24.84
N PRO A 129 -15.36 -31.84 -25.40
CA PRO A 129 -16.41 -32.81 -25.17
C PRO A 129 -15.86 -34.20 -25.49
N VAL A 130 -16.17 -35.16 -24.62
CA VAL A 130 -15.81 -36.56 -24.78
C VAL A 130 -16.31 -36.99 -26.15
N ALA A 131 -15.37 -37.25 -27.07
CA ALA A 131 -15.69 -37.83 -28.36
C ALA A 131 -16.34 -39.19 -28.09
N GLY A 132 -17.62 -39.32 -28.46
CA GLY A 132 -18.30 -40.60 -28.55
C GLY A 132 -17.61 -41.52 -29.57
N PRO A 133 -17.93 -42.82 -29.57
CA PRO A 133 -17.27 -43.81 -30.41
C PRO A 133 -17.42 -43.46 -31.90
N PRO A 134 -16.45 -43.82 -32.75
CA PRO A 134 -16.50 -43.49 -34.17
C PRO A 134 -17.57 -44.35 -34.86
N GLU A 135 -18.58 -43.71 -35.44
CA GLU A 135 -19.43 -44.35 -36.44
C GLU A 135 -18.70 -44.38 -37.78
N GLU A 136 -18.55 -45.60 -38.31
CA GLU A 136 -18.05 -45.90 -39.65
C GLU A 136 -19.09 -45.59 -40.73
N ARG A 137 -18.56 -45.38 -41.96
CA ARG A 137 -19.19 -45.38 -43.31
C ARG A 137 -19.62 -44.00 -43.85
N ALA A 138 -19.43 -43.65 -45.11
CA ALA A 138 -18.97 -44.37 -46.31
C ALA A 138 -18.37 -43.41 -47.36
N ASP A 139 -17.68 -44.04 -48.31
CA ASP A 139 -16.99 -43.51 -49.48
C ASP A 139 -17.74 -42.51 -50.37
N GLY A 140 -16.97 -41.61 -50.99
CA GLY A 140 -17.37 -40.77 -52.12
C GLY A 140 -16.14 -40.26 -52.88
N ALA A 141 -15.93 -40.76 -54.09
CA ALA A 141 -14.72 -40.61 -54.90
C ALA A 141 -14.62 -39.30 -55.70
N ALA A 142 -13.37 -39.02 -56.12
CA ALA A 142 -12.91 -38.29 -57.31
C ALA A 142 -12.91 -36.74 -57.32
N LEU A 143 -11.71 -36.12 -57.38
CA LEU A 143 -11.00 -35.78 -58.63
C LEU A 143 -9.68 -35.05 -58.32
N GLY A 144 -8.62 -35.42 -59.06
CA GLY A 144 -7.26 -35.01 -58.78
C GLY A 144 -6.87 -33.59 -59.21
N ARG A 145 -5.77 -33.11 -58.64
CA ARG A 145 -4.83 -32.20 -59.29
C ARG A 145 -3.43 -32.33 -58.67
N LEU A 146 -2.48 -32.69 -59.52
CA LEU A 146 -1.04 -32.71 -59.27
C LEU A 146 -0.51 -31.31 -58.98
N ALA A 147 0.19 -31.13 -57.86
CA ALA A 147 1.15 -30.03 -57.68
C ALA A 147 2.27 -30.41 -56.69
N ARG A 148 3.44 -30.68 -57.28
CA ARG A 148 4.84 -30.48 -56.80
C ARG A 148 5.12 -30.54 -55.29
N LYS A 149 5.88 -31.57 -54.89
CA LYS A 149 6.76 -31.57 -53.70
C LYS A 149 7.85 -30.50 -53.82
N PRO A 150 8.17 -29.79 -52.73
CA PRO A 150 9.53 -29.38 -52.43
C PRO A 150 10.15 -30.31 -51.39
N LEU A 151 11.40 -30.70 -51.64
CA LEU A 151 12.28 -31.37 -50.69
C LEU A 151 12.72 -30.42 -49.58
N SER A 152 12.76 -30.95 -48.35
CA SER A 152 13.71 -30.63 -47.28
C SER A 152 13.88 -29.16 -46.86
N ALA A 153 13.29 -28.82 -45.71
CA ALA A 153 14.01 -28.12 -44.67
C ALA A 153 13.66 -28.76 -43.33
N GLY A 154 14.67 -29.31 -42.65
CA GLY A 154 14.57 -29.83 -41.29
C GLY A 154 14.20 -28.70 -40.34
N GLY A 155 12.90 -28.46 -40.17
CA GLY A 155 12.39 -27.59 -39.12
C GLY A 155 12.59 -28.28 -37.78
N THR A 156 13.55 -27.79 -37.01
CA THR A 156 13.53 -27.97 -35.55
C THR A 156 12.11 -27.71 -35.09
N LYS A 157 11.49 -28.72 -34.45
CA LYS A 157 10.17 -28.58 -33.83
C LYS A 157 10.26 -27.41 -32.84
N ARG A 158 9.90 -26.20 -33.26
CA ARG A 158 9.61 -25.09 -32.35
C ARG A 158 8.57 -25.65 -31.39
N ARG A 159 8.97 -25.90 -30.14
CA ARG A 159 8.06 -26.25 -29.06
C ARG A 159 6.93 -25.23 -29.13
N LYS A 160 5.72 -25.70 -29.41
CA LYS A 160 4.54 -24.85 -29.54
C LYS A 160 4.32 -24.28 -28.13
N TRP A 161 4.73 -23.02 -27.92
CA TRP A 161 4.51 -22.31 -26.66
C TRP A 161 3.01 -22.31 -26.43
N VAL A 162 2.54 -23.08 -25.46
CA VAL A 162 1.14 -23.02 -25.06
C VAL A 162 1.04 -21.85 -24.10
N GLU A 163 0.73 -20.71 -24.68
CA GLU A 163 0.50 -19.45 -23.98
C GLU A 163 -0.83 -19.59 -23.22
N CYS A 164 -0.77 -19.39 -21.90
CA CYS A 164 -1.98 -19.30 -21.09
C CYS A 164 -2.85 -18.15 -21.64
N VAL A 165 -4.17 -18.34 -21.73
CA VAL A 165 -5.07 -17.29 -22.21
C VAL A 165 -5.47 -16.42 -21.02
N CYS A 166 -4.90 -15.22 -20.91
CA CYS A 166 -5.09 -14.38 -19.75
C CYS A 166 -6.47 -13.71 -19.73
N LEU A 167 -7.07 -13.66 -18.53
CA LEU A 167 -8.24 -12.83 -18.27
C LEU A 167 -7.84 -11.35 -18.21
N PRO A 168 -8.78 -10.41 -18.45
CA PRO A 168 -8.52 -8.99 -18.30
C PRO A 168 -7.94 -8.67 -16.92
N GLY A 169 -6.86 -7.90 -16.90
CA GLY A 169 -6.15 -7.55 -15.66
C GLY A 169 -4.93 -8.42 -15.35
N TRP A 170 -4.73 -9.53 -16.08
CA TRP A 170 -3.62 -10.45 -15.90
C TRP A 170 -2.74 -10.57 -17.14
N HIS A 171 -1.44 -10.75 -16.93
CA HIS A 171 -0.41 -10.64 -17.96
C HIS A 171 0.67 -11.70 -17.79
N GLY A 172 1.54 -11.79 -18.80
CA GLY A 172 2.70 -12.67 -18.82
C GLY A 172 2.37 -14.12 -19.22
N PRO A 173 3.39 -14.96 -19.43
CA PRO A 173 3.23 -16.30 -20.00
C PRO A 173 2.43 -17.26 -19.12
N SER A 174 2.35 -16.98 -17.81
CA SER A 174 1.59 -17.75 -16.82
C SER A 174 0.28 -17.08 -16.41
N CYS A 175 -0.06 -15.92 -16.97
CA CYS A 175 -1.25 -15.13 -16.61
C CYS A 175 -1.41 -14.82 -15.11
N GLY A 176 -0.32 -14.70 -14.36
CA GLY A 176 -0.35 -14.34 -12.94
C GLY A 176 0.36 -13.03 -12.60
N VAL A 177 0.81 -12.25 -13.59
CA VAL A 177 1.30 -10.89 -13.38
C VAL A 177 0.11 -9.93 -13.45
N PRO A 178 -0.32 -9.27 -12.36
CA PRO A 178 -1.45 -8.35 -12.40
C PRO A 178 -1.09 -7.04 -13.12
N THR A 179 -2.08 -6.32 -13.66
CA THR A 179 -1.91 -5.01 -14.31
C THR A 179 -1.03 -4.05 -13.50
N VAL A 180 -1.22 -3.99 -12.18
CA VAL A 180 -0.43 -3.11 -11.31
C VAL A 180 1.08 -3.42 -11.34
N VAL A 181 1.46 -4.68 -11.54
CA VAL A 181 2.87 -5.07 -11.69
C VAL A 181 3.33 -4.91 -13.14
N GLN A 182 2.47 -5.23 -14.11
CA GLN A 182 2.79 -5.07 -15.53
C GLN A 182 3.20 -3.62 -15.87
N TYR A 183 2.50 -2.64 -15.29
CA TYR A 183 2.76 -1.21 -15.47
C TYR A 183 3.62 -0.58 -14.37
N SER A 184 4.34 -1.39 -13.59
CA SER A 184 5.29 -0.92 -12.58
C SER A 184 6.64 -0.49 -13.19
N ASN A 185 7.55 0.02 -12.35
CA ASN A 185 8.96 0.25 -12.69
C ASN A 185 9.86 -0.98 -12.43
N LEU A 186 9.32 -2.19 -12.15
CA LEU A 186 10.12 -3.40 -11.92
C LEU A 186 11.10 -3.66 -13.07
N PRO A 187 12.42 -3.75 -12.85
CA PRO A 187 13.41 -3.89 -13.91
C PRO A 187 13.48 -5.31 -14.53
N THR A 188 12.93 -6.32 -13.85
CA THR A 188 13.11 -7.74 -14.15
C THR A 188 11.83 -8.45 -14.59
N LYS A 189 10.85 -7.72 -15.16
CA LYS A 189 9.53 -8.27 -15.56
C LYS A 189 9.65 -9.47 -16.52
N ASP A 190 10.68 -9.49 -17.36
CA ASP A 190 11.00 -10.56 -18.31
C ASP A 190 11.51 -11.84 -17.65
N ARG A 191 11.91 -11.78 -16.38
CA ARG A 191 12.53 -12.90 -15.63
C ARG A 191 11.64 -13.44 -14.51
N LEU A 192 10.36 -13.07 -14.51
CA LEU A 192 9.41 -13.50 -13.49
C LEU A 192 9.07 -14.98 -13.64
N VAL A 193 9.27 -15.74 -12.56
CA VAL A 193 9.05 -17.19 -12.56
C VAL A 193 8.01 -17.56 -11.49
N PRO A 194 6.91 -18.25 -11.83
CA PRO A 194 5.99 -18.80 -10.84
C PRO A 194 6.69 -19.72 -9.83
N ARG A 195 6.37 -19.56 -8.56
CA ARG A 195 6.90 -20.39 -7.47
C ARG A 195 6.10 -21.68 -7.32
N GLU A 196 6.81 -22.77 -7.04
CA GLU A 196 6.17 -24.03 -6.62
C GLU A 196 5.68 -23.96 -5.16
N ILE A 197 6.47 -23.31 -4.30
CA ILE A 197 6.15 -23.07 -2.88
C ILE A 197 5.89 -21.57 -2.68
N PRO A 198 4.65 -21.15 -2.38
CA PRO A 198 4.34 -19.75 -2.07
C PRO A 198 5.17 -19.22 -0.92
N ARG A 199 5.59 -17.95 -1.00
CA ARG A 199 6.12 -17.22 0.16
C ARG A 199 4.99 -17.02 1.17
N ARG A 200 5.33 -16.82 2.45
CA ARG A 200 4.35 -16.34 3.41
C ARG A 200 4.43 -14.82 3.50
N VAL A 201 3.31 -14.16 3.73
CA VAL A 201 3.22 -12.70 3.82
C VAL A 201 2.91 -12.30 5.26
N ILE A 202 3.76 -11.43 5.80
CA ILE A 202 3.64 -10.85 7.13
C ILE A 202 3.34 -9.37 6.95
N ASN A 203 2.18 -8.91 7.42
CA ASN A 203 1.81 -7.49 7.37
C ASN A 203 1.84 -6.89 8.79
N ALA A 204 2.77 -5.97 9.03
CA ALA A 204 2.96 -5.28 10.29
C ALA A 204 2.27 -3.91 10.27
N ILE A 205 1.43 -3.63 11.26
CA ILE A 205 0.55 -2.46 11.30
C ILE A 205 0.55 -1.87 12.71
N ASN A 206 0.71 -0.56 12.82
CA ASN A 206 0.40 0.17 14.05
C ASN A 206 -1.05 0.65 14.00
N VAL A 207 -1.80 0.46 15.09
CA VAL A 207 -3.18 0.95 15.20
C VAL A 207 -3.33 1.93 16.35
N ASN A 208 -3.99 3.06 16.07
CA ASN A 208 -4.45 3.98 17.09
C ASN A 208 -5.97 3.83 17.28
N HIS A 209 -6.75 4.35 16.33
CA HIS A 209 -8.21 4.29 16.33
C HIS A 209 -8.79 4.08 14.92
N GLU A 210 -7.95 3.68 13.96
CA GLU A 210 -8.27 3.36 12.56
C GLU A 210 -9.02 2.01 12.42
N PHE A 211 -9.91 1.66 13.36
CA PHE A 211 -10.49 0.31 13.45
C PHE A 211 -11.33 -0.09 12.23
N ASP A 212 -12.05 0.85 11.62
CA ASP A 212 -12.79 0.59 10.38
C ASP A 212 -11.85 0.31 9.20
N LEU A 213 -10.73 1.04 9.09
CA LEU A 213 -9.72 0.78 8.05
C LEU A 213 -8.95 -0.52 8.32
N LEU A 214 -8.73 -0.88 9.58
CA LEU A 214 -8.15 -2.16 9.97
C LEU A 214 -9.07 -3.33 9.60
N ASP A 215 -10.38 -3.22 9.87
CA ASP A 215 -11.39 -4.21 9.47
C ASP A 215 -11.44 -4.39 7.94
N VAL A 216 -11.40 -3.27 7.21
CA VAL A 216 -11.30 -3.29 5.73
C VAL A 216 -10.03 -3.99 5.28
N ARG A 217 -8.87 -3.67 5.88
CA ARG A 217 -7.60 -4.33 5.56
C ARG A 217 -7.66 -5.84 5.76
N PHE A 218 -8.21 -6.30 6.89
CA PHE A 218 -8.36 -7.74 7.16
C PHE A 218 -9.23 -8.43 6.11
N HIS A 219 -10.31 -7.80 5.66
CA HIS A 219 -11.16 -8.36 4.61
C HIS A 219 -10.54 -8.30 3.20
N GLU A 220 -9.74 -7.28 2.89
CA GLU A 220 -9.06 -7.16 1.59
C GLU A 220 -7.87 -8.12 1.45
N LEU A 221 -7.14 -8.35 2.55
CA LEU A 221 -5.85 -9.04 2.52
C LEU A 221 -5.85 -10.40 3.23
N GLY A 222 -6.92 -10.73 3.98
CA GLY A 222 -6.96 -11.90 4.85
C GLY A 222 -6.79 -13.24 4.13
N ASP A 223 -6.99 -13.31 2.81
CA ASP A 223 -6.78 -14.52 2.02
C ASP A 223 -5.37 -14.63 1.42
N VAL A 224 -4.59 -13.54 1.42
CA VAL A 224 -3.22 -13.51 0.88
C VAL A 224 -2.15 -13.30 1.95
N VAL A 225 -2.50 -12.67 3.08
CA VAL A 225 -1.65 -12.48 4.25
C VAL A 225 -1.74 -13.70 5.17
N ASP A 226 -0.57 -14.15 5.62
CA ASP A 226 -0.43 -15.33 6.49
C ASP A 226 -0.33 -14.95 7.97
N ALA A 227 0.20 -13.76 8.28
CA ALA A 227 0.17 -13.18 9.62
C ALA A 227 0.01 -11.64 9.58
N PHE A 228 -0.92 -11.13 10.38
CA PHE A 228 -1.05 -9.72 10.71
C PHE A 228 -0.40 -9.46 12.06
N VAL A 229 0.70 -8.69 12.09
CA VAL A 229 1.36 -8.27 13.32
C VAL A 229 0.84 -6.88 13.66
N VAL A 230 -0.05 -6.79 14.64
CA VAL A 230 -0.77 -5.54 14.94
C VAL A 230 -0.34 -5.00 16.30
N CYS A 231 0.25 -3.82 16.30
CA CYS A 231 0.73 -3.14 17.49
C CYS A 231 -0.25 -2.09 17.98
N GLU A 232 -0.59 -2.18 19.27
CA GLU A 232 -1.35 -1.19 20.01
C GLU A 232 -0.51 -0.70 21.19
N SER A 233 -0.63 0.59 21.52
CA SER A 233 -0.01 1.17 22.70
C SER A 233 -1.08 1.68 23.67
N ASN A 234 -0.80 1.67 24.96
CA ASN A 234 -1.60 2.39 25.97
C ASN A 234 -1.27 3.89 26.04
N PHE A 235 -0.49 4.43 25.09
CA PHE A 235 -0.21 5.86 24.94
C PHE A 235 -0.64 6.39 23.57
N THR A 236 -1.09 7.64 23.53
CA THR A 236 -1.23 8.43 22.29
C THR A 236 0.16 8.73 21.70
N ALA A 237 0.23 9.19 20.46
CA ALA A 237 1.52 9.61 19.88
C ALA A 237 2.13 10.84 20.58
N TYR A 238 1.33 11.60 21.34
CA TYR A 238 1.81 12.67 22.23
C TYR A 238 2.30 12.17 23.61
N GLY A 239 1.95 10.94 23.98
CA GLY A 239 2.33 10.31 25.25
C GLY A 239 1.28 10.37 26.35
N GLU A 240 0.03 10.70 26.03
CA GLU A 240 -1.08 10.65 26.99
C GLU A 240 -1.65 9.23 27.11
N PRO A 241 -2.12 8.79 28.30
CA PRO A 241 -2.71 7.47 28.45
C PRO A 241 -3.94 7.28 27.55
N ARG A 242 -4.07 6.10 26.92
CA ARG A 242 -5.23 5.72 26.11
C ARG A 242 -5.71 4.29 26.40
N PRO A 243 -7.02 4.02 26.26
CA PRO A 243 -7.55 2.68 26.41
C PRO A 243 -7.10 1.74 25.27
N LEU A 244 -7.00 0.45 25.58
CA LEU A 244 -6.60 -0.62 24.65
C LEU A 244 -7.82 -1.17 23.90
N LYS A 245 -8.40 -0.35 23.01
CA LYS A 245 -9.62 -0.68 22.27
C LYS A 245 -9.46 -1.84 21.30
N PHE A 246 -8.32 -1.98 20.64
CA PHE A 246 -8.08 -3.14 19.77
C PHE A 246 -8.06 -4.44 20.58
N ARG A 247 -7.39 -4.44 21.74
CA ARG A 247 -7.43 -5.59 22.66
C ARG A 247 -8.85 -5.92 23.11
N GLU A 248 -9.66 -4.92 23.46
CA GLU A 248 -11.07 -5.13 23.82
C GLU A 248 -11.84 -5.80 22.67
N MET A 249 -11.63 -5.35 21.42
CA MET A 249 -12.25 -5.92 20.23
C MET A 249 -11.79 -7.35 19.92
N LEU A 250 -10.53 -7.69 20.19
CA LEU A 250 -10.03 -9.05 20.07
C LEU A 250 -10.68 -10.00 21.09
N LEU A 251 -10.96 -9.51 22.30
CA LEU A 251 -11.54 -10.30 23.39
C LEU A 251 -13.06 -10.42 23.32
N ASN A 252 -13.75 -9.43 22.74
CA ASN A 252 -15.21 -9.43 22.64
C ASN A 252 -15.76 -10.16 21.40
N GLY A 253 -14.87 -10.68 20.54
CA GLY A 253 -15.21 -11.47 19.36
C GLY A 253 -15.34 -10.68 18.05
N SER A 254 -15.11 -9.36 18.07
CA SER A 254 -15.24 -8.51 16.86
C SER A 254 -14.37 -8.99 15.68
N PHE A 255 -13.23 -9.61 15.97
CA PHE A 255 -12.27 -10.10 14.97
C PHE A 255 -12.11 -11.63 14.95
N ASP A 256 -13.05 -12.41 15.50
CA ASP A 256 -12.91 -13.87 15.58
C ASP A 256 -12.71 -14.54 14.21
N TYR A 257 -13.29 -13.97 13.15
CA TYR A 257 -13.16 -14.45 11.79
C TYR A 257 -11.72 -14.43 11.24
N ILE A 258 -10.85 -13.56 11.78
CA ILE A 258 -9.45 -13.39 11.33
C ILE A 258 -8.44 -13.55 12.46
N ARG A 259 -8.88 -13.65 13.72
CA ARG A 259 -8.03 -13.71 14.93
C ARG A 259 -6.93 -14.78 14.84
N HIS A 260 -7.19 -15.91 14.19
CA HIS A 260 -6.21 -16.98 13.98
C HIS A 260 -5.00 -16.57 13.11
N LYS A 261 -5.04 -15.41 12.44
CA LYS A 261 -3.93 -14.79 11.70
C LYS A 261 -3.33 -13.56 12.40
N VAL A 262 -3.87 -13.14 13.55
CA VAL A 262 -3.47 -11.88 14.21
C VAL A 262 -2.51 -12.17 15.34
N LEU A 263 -1.31 -11.60 15.27
CA LEU A 263 -0.35 -11.50 16.36
C LEU A 263 -0.48 -10.12 17.00
N TYR A 264 -1.01 -10.08 18.23
CA TYR A 264 -1.14 -8.85 19.00
C TYR A 264 0.21 -8.46 19.63
N VAL A 265 0.69 -7.24 19.35
CA VAL A 265 1.85 -6.61 19.96
C VAL A 265 1.36 -5.49 20.87
N PHE A 266 1.82 -5.48 22.12
CA PHE A 266 1.43 -4.47 23.10
C PHE A 266 2.65 -3.64 23.51
N LEU A 267 2.63 -2.35 23.18
CA LEU A 267 3.61 -1.38 23.67
C LEU A 267 3.07 -0.69 24.92
N ASP A 268 3.59 -1.09 26.09
CA ASP A 268 3.09 -0.72 27.41
C ASP A 268 3.73 0.54 28.02
N HIS A 269 4.66 1.16 27.31
CA HIS A 269 5.42 2.32 27.75
C HIS A 269 5.59 3.34 26.62
N PHE A 270 5.84 4.60 27.02
CA PHE A 270 6.19 5.67 26.09
C PHE A 270 7.72 5.85 26.05
N PRO A 271 8.33 5.99 24.87
CA PRO A 271 9.79 6.02 24.77
C PRO A 271 10.38 7.27 25.46
N PRO A 272 11.50 7.13 26.19
CA PRO A 272 12.24 8.27 26.72
C PRO A 272 12.61 9.26 25.62
N GLY A 273 12.42 10.56 25.86
CA GLY A 273 12.66 11.59 24.84
C GLY A 273 11.49 11.83 23.89
N GLY A 274 10.51 10.92 23.80
CA GLY A 274 9.40 11.02 22.85
C GLY A 274 8.48 12.23 23.09
N ARG A 275 8.45 12.77 24.32
CA ARG A 275 7.66 13.97 24.63
C ARG A 275 8.37 15.24 24.16
N GLN A 276 9.70 15.20 24.07
CA GLN A 276 10.53 16.32 23.61
C GLN A 276 10.64 16.30 22.08
N ASP A 277 10.78 15.12 21.49
CA ASP A 277 10.83 14.89 20.05
C ASP A 277 9.94 13.69 19.71
N GLY A 278 8.74 13.94 19.19
CA GLY A 278 7.80 12.87 18.86
C GLY A 278 8.23 12.03 17.68
N TRP A 279 9.23 12.45 16.88
CA TRP A 279 9.83 11.55 15.90
C TRP A 279 10.48 10.32 16.57
N ILE A 280 10.96 10.46 17.82
CA ILE A 280 11.40 9.32 18.64
C ILE A 280 10.21 8.41 18.94
N ALA A 281 9.04 8.96 19.26
CA ALA A 281 7.84 8.17 19.54
C ALA A 281 7.34 7.41 18.30
N ASP A 282 7.28 8.09 17.15
CA ASP A 282 6.86 7.50 15.87
C ASP A 282 7.82 6.42 15.36
N ASP A 283 9.13 6.65 15.50
CA ASP A 283 10.16 5.66 15.16
C ASP A 283 10.10 4.46 16.07
N TYR A 284 10.08 4.71 17.38
CA TYR A 284 10.09 3.65 18.36
C TYR A 284 8.86 2.74 18.26
N LEU A 285 7.69 3.30 17.95
CA LEU A 285 6.48 2.51 17.74
C LEU A 285 6.67 1.45 16.63
N ARG A 286 7.30 1.83 15.50
CA ARG A 286 7.59 0.90 14.38
C ARG A 286 8.76 -0.03 14.69
N THR A 287 9.79 0.45 15.38
CA THR A 287 10.89 -0.38 15.87
C THR A 287 10.39 -1.46 16.84
N PHE A 288 9.52 -1.10 17.78
CA PHE A 288 8.96 -2.03 18.76
C PHE A 288 8.04 -3.05 18.09
N LEU A 289 7.09 -2.60 17.26
CA LEU A 289 6.21 -3.45 16.45
C LEU A 289 7.00 -4.55 15.74
N THR A 290 8.11 -4.18 15.08
CA THR A 290 8.91 -5.12 14.29
C THR A 290 9.79 -6.00 15.15
N ARG A 291 10.52 -5.47 16.13
CA ARG A 291 11.40 -6.29 16.98
C ARG A 291 10.61 -7.29 17.81
N ASP A 292 9.58 -6.82 18.53
CA ASP A 292 8.76 -7.71 19.36
C ASP A 292 7.97 -8.69 18.48
N GLY A 293 7.24 -8.17 17.49
CA GLY A 293 6.38 -8.98 16.63
C GLY A 293 7.14 -10.06 15.88
N ILE A 294 8.25 -9.72 15.21
CA ILE A 294 9.04 -10.69 14.46
C ILE A 294 9.72 -11.70 15.40
N SER A 295 10.16 -11.30 16.59
CA SER A 295 10.79 -12.22 17.55
C SER A 295 9.85 -13.33 18.05
N ARG A 296 8.53 -13.12 17.95
CA ARG A 296 7.49 -14.07 18.35
C ARG A 296 6.93 -14.89 17.18
N LEU A 297 7.33 -14.60 15.95
CA LEU A 297 7.01 -15.47 14.81
C LEU A 297 7.91 -16.72 14.84
N ARG A 298 7.30 -17.88 14.59
CA ARG A 298 7.97 -19.18 14.49
C ARG A 298 7.81 -19.72 13.07
N ASN A 299 8.72 -20.61 12.69
CA ASN A 299 8.80 -21.18 11.34
C ASN A 299 9.08 -20.14 10.23
N LEU A 300 9.72 -19.00 10.51
CA LEU A 300 10.08 -17.98 9.51
C LEU A 300 11.07 -18.52 8.47
N ARG A 301 10.89 -18.12 7.20
CA ARG A 301 11.83 -18.38 6.10
C ARG A 301 12.47 -17.06 5.64
N PRO A 302 13.74 -17.07 5.20
CA PRO A 302 14.40 -15.87 4.69
C PRO A 302 13.69 -15.22 3.50
N ASP A 303 12.94 -15.99 2.72
CA ASP A 303 12.24 -15.50 1.54
C ASP A 303 10.78 -15.11 1.81
N ASP A 304 10.28 -15.19 3.04
CA ASP A 304 8.94 -14.66 3.37
C ASP A 304 8.89 -13.15 3.15
N VAL A 305 7.72 -12.64 2.73
CA VAL A 305 7.51 -11.23 2.43
C VAL A 305 7.07 -10.49 3.68
N PHE A 306 7.82 -9.45 4.04
CA PHE A 306 7.46 -8.52 5.10
C PHE A 306 6.93 -7.21 4.50
N ILE A 307 5.81 -6.73 5.02
CA ILE A 307 5.19 -5.45 4.63
C ILE A 307 4.84 -4.66 5.89
N ILE A 308 5.34 -3.45 6.01
CA ILE A 308 4.97 -2.48 7.05
C ILE A 308 4.31 -1.26 6.42
N ASP A 309 3.07 -0.98 6.80
CA ASP A 309 2.29 0.16 6.33
C ASP A 309 1.55 0.81 7.51
N ASP A 310 1.20 2.07 7.36
CA ASP A 310 0.29 2.74 8.28
C ASP A 310 -1.15 2.23 8.08
N ALA A 311 -2.00 2.32 9.11
CA ALA A 311 -3.33 1.72 9.06
C ALA A 311 -4.22 2.29 7.93
N ASP A 312 -3.97 3.52 7.49
CA ASP A 312 -4.62 4.20 6.37
C ASP A 312 -3.97 3.97 5.00
N GLU A 313 -2.91 3.15 4.92
CA GLU A 313 -2.20 2.74 3.70
C GLU A 313 -2.49 1.26 3.37
N ILE A 314 -3.57 0.96 2.64
CA ILE A 314 -4.02 -0.42 2.35
C ILE A 314 -3.46 -0.90 0.98
N PRO A 315 -2.54 -1.88 0.93
CA PRO A 315 -2.07 -2.46 -0.32
C PRO A 315 -3.19 -3.17 -1.10
N ALA A 316 -3.09 -3.17 -2.43
CA ALA A 316 -3.99 -3.94 -3.28
C ALA A 316 -3.67 -5.43 -3.21
N ARG A 317 -4.68 -6.25 -2.90
CA ARG A 317 -4.60 -7.71 -2.79
C ARG A 317 -3.80 -8.38 -3.91
N ASP A 318 -4.07 -8.04 -5.17
CA ASP A 318 -3.46 -8.72 -6.31
C ASP A 318 -1.95 -8.44 -6.42
N GLY A 319 -1.49 -7.26 -5.96
CA GLY A 319 -0.06 -6.94 -5.86
C GLY A 319 0.64 -7.75 -4.77
N VAL A 320 -0.01 -7.89 -3.60
CA VAL A 320 0.50 -8.73 -2.50
C VAL A 320 0.56 -10.20 -2.90
N LEU A 321 -0.47 -10.69 -3.60
CA LEU A 321 -0.51 -12.05 -4.13
C LEU A 321 0.62 -12.31 -5.13
N PHE A 322 0.93 -11.33 -5.99
CA PHE A 322 2.06 -11.43 -6.91
C PHE A 322 3.39 -11.63 -6.17
N LEU A 323 3.66 -10.83 -5.12
CA LEU A 323 4.88 -10.94 -4.32
C LEU A 323 5.02 -12.33 -3.69
N LYS A 324 3.90 -12.91 -3.26
CA LYS A 324 3.79 -14.26 -2.71
C LYS A 324 4.13 -15.37 -3.72
N LEU A 325 3.76 -15.19 -4.99
CA LEU A 325 3.75 -16.28 -5.98
C LEU A 325 4.86 -16.26 -7.02
N TYR A 326 5.65 -15.19 -7.12
CA TYR A 326 6.64 -15.05 -8.20
C TYR A 326 8.04 -14.80 -7.68
N ASP A 327 9.03 -15.50 -8.24
CA ASP A 327 10.44 -15.12 -8.15
C ASP A 327 10.82 -14.11 -9.23
N GLY A 328 11.96 -13.46 -9.04
CA GLY A 328 12.56 -12.56 -10.02
C GLY A 328 12.27 -11.08 -9.79
N TRP A 329 11.46 -10.69 -8.80
CA TRP A 329 11.41 -9.29 -8.35
C TRP A 329 12.59 -8.96 -7.41
N THR A 330 12.94 -7.68 -7.30
CA THR A 330 14.09 -7.17 -6.54
C THR A 330 13.65 -6.41 -5.27
N GLU A 331 14.56 -5.98 -4.42
CA GLU A 331 14.25 -5.45 -3.08
C GLU A 331 15.00 -4.13 -2.80
N PRO A 332 14.47 -3.24 -1.94
CA PRO A 332 13.13 -3.29 -1.32
C PRO A 332 12.03 -2.92 -2.34
N PHE A 333 10.76 -3.03 -1.95
CA PHE A 333 9.64 -2.61 -2.79
C PHE A 333 8.72 -1.59 -2.10
N ALA A 334 8.05 -0.80 -2.94
CA ALA A 334 7.07 0.21 -2.55
C ALA A 334 5.70 -0.04 -3.19
N PHE A 335 4.67 0.69 -2.76
CA PHE A 335 3.36 0.72 -3.38
C PHE A 335 3.00 2.13 -3.85
N HIS A 336 2.56 2.28 -5.11
CA HIS A 336 1.88 3.49 -5.57
C HIS A 336 0.41 3.47 -5.14
N MET A 337 0.04 4.27 -4.16
CA MET A 337 -1.31 4.31 -3.60
C MET A 337 -2.13 5.50 -4.11
N ARG A 338 -3.44 5.27 -4.30
CA ARG A 338 -4.41 6.33 -4.59
C ARG A 338 -4.61 7.15 -3.34
N LYS A 339 -4.38 8.47 -3.42
CA LYS A 339 -4.57 9.39 -2.30
C LYS A 339 -6.01 9.89 -2.23
N SER A 340 -6.61 9.74 -1.06
CA SER A 340 -7.97 10.18 -0.75
C SER A 340 -7.98 11.01 0.54
N LEU A 341 -8.99 11.86 0.74
CA LEU A 341 -9.09 12.77 1.88
C LEU A 341 -10.49 12.75 2.51
N TYR A 342 -10.58 12.65 3.83
CA TYR A 342 -11.81 12.55 4.66
C TYR A 342 -12.71 11.34 4.39
N GLY A 343 -12.53 10.71 3.25
CA GLY A 343 -13.09 9.47 2.75
C GLY A 343 -12.53 9.23 1.35
N PHE A 344 -13.08 8.26 0.63
CA PHE A 344 -12.68 7.92 -0.73
C PHE A 344 -13.30 8.87 -1.79
N PHE A 345 -14.22 9.74 -1.37
CA PHE A 345 -14.95 10.68 -2.20
C PHE A 345 -14.21 11.98 -2.57
N TRP A 346 -13.12 12.35 -1.86
CA TRP A 346 -12.20 13.39 -2.32
C TRP A 346 -10.92 12.76 -2.83
N LYS A 347 -10.59 13.01 -4.11
CA LYS A 347 -9.36 12.50 -4.73
C LYS A 347 -8.28 13.56 -4.68
N GLN A 348 -7.17 13.27 -4.03
CA GLN A 348 -6.02 14.15 -4.05
C GLN A 348 -5.21 13.92 -5.35
N PRO A 349 -4.61 14.97 -5.95
CA PRO A 349 -3.81 14.85 -7.16
C PRO A 349 -2.52 14.05 -6.90
N GLY A 350 -2.07 13.35 -7.94
CA GLY A 350 -0.88 12.50 -7.89
C GLY A 350 -1.09 11.23 -7.07
N THR A 351 0.01 10.61 -6.65
CA THR A 351 0.01 9.32 -5.94
C THR A 351 0.91 9.39 -4.73
N LEU A 352 0.69 8.52 -3.74
CA LEU A 352 1.65 8.31 -2.66
C LEU A 352 2.49 7.08 -3.00
N GLU A 353 3.81 7.23 -3.04
CA GLU A 353 4.72 6.08 -3.15
C GLU A 353 5.23 5.74 -1.75
N VAL A 354 4.92 4.52 -1.30
CA VAL A 354 5.15 4.07 0.07
C VAL A 354 6.15 2.92 0.03
N VAL A 355 7.42 3.16 0.41
CA VAL A 355 8.39 2.06 0.60
C VAL A 355 7.94 1.27 1.82
N SER A 356 7.57 0.01 1.60
CA SER A 356 6.80 -0.76 2.60
C SER A 356 7.33 -2.15 2.83
N GLY A 357 8.09 -2.75 1.91
CA GLY A 357 8.36 -4.17 2.03
C GLY A 357 9.68 -4.65 1.46
N CYS A 358 10.06 -5.83 1.95
CA CYS A 358 11.21 -6.62 1.52
C CYS A 358 10.99 -8.06 1.99
N THR A 359 11.92 -8.95 1.68
CA THR A 359 11.97 -10.28 2.26
C THR A 359 12.46 -10.22 3.71
N MET A 360 12.13 -11.25 4.49
CA MET A 360 12.63 -11.40 5.85
C MET A 360 14.16 -11.47 5.93
N GLY A 361 14.81 -12.03 4.92
CA GLY A 361 16.27 -12.08 4.80
C GLY A 361 16.87 -10.68 4.71
N MET A 362 16.33 -9.81 3.85
CA MET A 362 16.75 -8.42 3.78
C MET A 362 16.44 -7.66 5.07
N LEU A 363 15.25 -7.85 5.64
CA LEU A 363 14.84 -7.23 6.90
C LEU A 363 15.84 -7.52 8.03
N GLN A 364 16.26 -8.78 8.16
CA GLN A 364 17.22 -9.20 9.18
C GLN A 364 18.65 -8.72 8.87
N ALA A 365 19.14 -8.95 7.65
CA ALA A 365 20.54 -8.71 7.29
C ALA A 365 20.87 -7.21 7.09
N VAL A 366 19.98 -6.44 6.47
CA VAL A 366 20.22 -5.04 6.11
C VAL A 366 19.66 -4.10 7.15
N TYR A 367 18.46 -4.38 7.66
CA TYR A 367 17.74 -3.49 8.56
C TYR A 367 17.79 -3.91 10.02
N ALA A 368 18.44 -5.04 10.37
CA ALA A 368 18.52 -5.56 11.73
C ALA A 368 17.14 -5.74 12.39
N THR A 369 16.15 -6.17 11.61
CA THR A 369 14.76 -6.38 12.04
C THR A 369 14.06 -5.10 12.50
N ASP A 370 14.50 -3.93 12.02
CA ASP A 370 13.98 -2.63 12.41
C ASP A 370 13.18 -2.00 11.25
N GLY A 371 11.87 -2.18 11.27
CA GLY A 371 10.98 -1.78 10.16
C GLY A 371 10.98 -0.29 9.86
N ILE A 372 11.29 0.58 10.83
CA ILE A 372 11.40 2.01 10.55
C ILE A 372 12.56 2.32 9.60
N ARG A 373 13.63 1.52 9.64
CA ARG A 373 14.77 1.71 8.74
C ARG A 373 14.40 1.41 7.30
N LEU A 374 13.49 0.46 7.07
CA LEU A 374 12.90 0.23 5.76
C LEU A 374 12.04 1.43 5.30
N ARG A 375 11.28 2.04 6.21
CA ARG A 375 10.43 3.22 5.91
C ARG A 375 11.22 4.51 5.66
N ARG A 376 12.33 4.71 6.36
CA ARG A 376 13.05 6.01 6.41
C ARG A 376 14.45 6.03 5.82
N ARG A 377 15.16 4.90 5.80
CA ARG A 377 16.58 4.88 5.42
C ARG A 377 16.77 4.34 4.01
N GLU A 378 17.70 4.98 3.33
CA GLU A 378 18.21 4.50 2.06
C GLU A 378 19.06 3.25 2.29
N TYR A 379 18.56 2.12 1.81
CA TYR A 379 19.14 0.79 2.02
C TYR A 379 20.61 0.69 1.59
N TYR A 380 21.02 1.43 0.55
CA TYR A 380 22.39 1.41 0.04
C TYR A 380 23.43 2.01 1.00
N THR A 381 23.00 2.78 2.00
CA THR A 381 23.88 3.33 3.05
C THR A 381 24.04 2.40 4.25
N MET A 382 23.26 1.31 4.30
CA MET A 382 23.22 0.41 5.45
C MET A 382 24.43 -0.55 5.45
N PRO A 383 25.07 -0.79 6.61
CA PRO A 383 26.29 -1.61 6.67
C PRO A 383 26.12 -3.04 6.11
N GLY A 384 24.96 -3.66 6.34
CA GLY A 384 24.67 -5.03 5.89
C GLY A 384 24.34 -5.14 4.40
N PHE A 385 24.14 -4.02 3.69
CA PHE A 385 23.65 -4.02 2.32
C PHE A 385 24.58 -4.76 1.35
N ARG A 386 25.87 -4.39 1.33
CA ARG A 386 26.84 -5.00 0.39
C ARG A 386 27.04 -6.50 0.64
N GLN A 387 27.03 -6.91 1.91
CA GLN A 387 27.14 -8.31 2.26
C GLN A 387 25.90 -9.09 1.81
N TYR A 388 24.71 -8.53 2.02
CA TYR A 388 23.45 -9.13 1.58
C TYR A 388 23.37 -9.24 0.04
N GLU A 389 23.71 -8.16 -0.68
CA GLU A 389 23.80 -8.12 -2.15
C GLU A 389 24.73 -9.22 -2.69
N ASN A 390 25.94 -9.34 -2.12
CA ASN A 390 26.90 -10.37 -2.52
C ASN A 390 26.40 -11.79 -2.23
N SER A 391 25.74 -11.99 -1.08
CA SER A 391 25.25 -13.32 -0.67
C SER A 391 24.07 -13.82 -1.51
N THR A 392 23.22 -12.90 -1.96
CA THR A 392 22.05 -13.22 -2.79
C THR A 392 22.43 -13.35 -4.27
N GLY A 393 23.52 -12.71 -4.70
CA GLY A 393 23.92 -12.67 -6.11
C GLY A 393 22.94 -11.88 -6.99
N HIS A 394 22.07 -11.07 -6.37
CA HIS A 394 21.05 -10.28 -7.05
C HIS A 394 21.38 -8.79 -6.95
N ILE A 395 21.12 -8.06 -8.03
CA ILE A 395 21.21 -6.60 -8.01
C ILE A 395 19.96 -6.07 -7.31
N LEU A 396 20.17 -5.35 -6.21
CA LEU A 396 19.11 -4.82 -5.35
C LEU A 396 18.76 -3.40 -5.77
N VAL A 397 17.58 -3.24 -6.39
CA VAL A 397 17.07 -1.96 -6.88
C VAL A 397 15.67 -1.78 -6.34
N GLN A 398 15.45 -0.68 -5.62
CA GLN A 398 14.09 -0.36 -5.20
C GLN A 398 13.17 -0.23 -6.41
N TRP A 399 11.99 -0.83 -6.30
CA TRP A 399 10.91 -0.70 -7.28
C TRP A 399 9.57 -0.56 -6.57
N SER A 400 8.52 -0.28 -7.32
CA SER A 400 7.23 0.11 -6.79
C SER A 400 6.15 -0.64 -7.54
N LEU A 401 5.31 -1.37 -6.81
CA LEU A 401 4.10 -1.93 -7.38
C LEU A 401 3.20 -0.78 -7.82
N GLY A 402 2.66 -0.90 -9.02
CA GLY A 402 1.85 0.15 -9.62
C GLY A 402 2.67 1.28 -10.23
N SER A 403 1.96 2.32 -10.63
CA SER A 403 2.50 3.56 -11.18
C SER A 403 1.52 4.69 -10.90
N PRO A 404 1.86 5.94 -11.27
CA PRO A 404 0.95 7.06 -11.08
C PRO A 404 -0.44 6.93 -11.73
N LEU A 405 -0.61 5.99 -12.66
CA LEU A 405 -1.86 5.71 -13.37
C LEU A 405 -2.46 4.33 -13.04
N HIS A 406 -1.71 3.46 -12.39
CA HIS A 406 -2.13 2.10 -12.03
C HIS A 406 -1.83 1.87 -10.56
N PHE A 407 -2.73 2.32 -9.69
CA PHE A 407 -2.54 2.23 -8.24
C PHE A 407 -2.44 0.79 -7.75
N ALA A 408 -1.50 0.53 -6.85
CA ALA A 408 -1.30 -0.72 -6.14
C ALA A 408 -1.79 -0.66 -4.68
N GLY A 409 -2.72 0.26 -4.37
CA GLY A 409 -3.32 0.37 -3.05
C GLY A 409 -4.04 1.70 -2.86
N TRP A 410 -4.42 1.96 -1.61
CA TRP A 410 -5.14 3.16 -1.19
C TRP A 410 -4.47 3.80 0.01
N HIS A 411 -4.37 5.12 -0.02
CA HIS A 411 -4.02 5.95 1.13
C HIS A 411 -5.16 6.91 1.42
N CYS A 412 -5.62 6.98 2.66
CA CYS A 412 -6.80 7.75 3.04
C CYS A 412 -6.50 8.70 4.20
N SER A 413 -6.14 9.94 3.88
CA SER A 413 -5.88 10.97 4.90
C SER A 413 -7.16 11.39 5.59
N TRP A 414 -7.13 11.47 6.92
CA TRP A 414 -8.24 11.98 7.74
C TRP A 414 -9.57 11.24 7.54
N CYS A 415 -9.55 9.98 7.12
CA CYS A 415 -10.75 9.21 6.79
C CYS A 415 -11.49 8.68 8.03
N PHE A 416 -12.12 9.62 8.73
CA PHE A 416 -12.86 9.42 9.97
C PHE A 416 -14.11 10.31 9.98
N THR A 417 -15.01 10.06 10.92
CA THR A 417 -16.02 11.05 11.29
C THR A 417 -15.36 12.28 11.96
N PRO A 418 -16.09 13.41 12.11
CA PRO A 418 -15.54 14.60 12.77
C PRO A 418 -14.93 14.31 14.13
N GLU A 419 -15.56 13.44 14.92
CA GLU A 419 -15.07 13.03 16.24
C GLU A 419 -13.76 12.23 16.13
N GLY A 420 -13.64 11.34 15.12
CA GLY A 420 -12.38 10.63 14.88
C GLY A 420 -11.26 11.55 14.40
N ILE A 421 -11.57 12.54 13.56
CA ILE A 421 -10.59 13.58 13.18
C ILE A 421 -10.15 14.37 14.42
N TYR A 422 -11.08 14.78 15.29
CA TYR A 422 -10.75 15.40 16.57
C TYR A 422 -9.79 14.52 17.39
N PHE A 423 -10.07 13.22 17.53
CA PHE A 423 -9.20 12.29 18.25
C PHE A 423 -7.82 12.16 17.59
N LYS A 424 -7.74 12.12 16.26
CA LYS A 424 -6.47 12.11 15.52
C LYS A 424 -5.65 13.39 15.78
N LEU A 425 -6.30 14.55 15.80
CA LEU A 425 -5.67 15.85 16.08
C LEU A 425 -5.06 15.91 17.48
N VAL A 426 -5.84 15.57 18.52
CA VAL A 426 -5.33 15.61 19.91
C VAL A 426 -4.29 14.51 20.18
N SER A 427 -4.33 13.42 19.42
CA SER A 427 -3.35 12.34 19.52
C SER A 427 -2.04 12.62 18.77
N ALA A 428 -1.98 13.65 17.91
CA ALA A 428 -0.82 13.93 17.08
C ALA A 428 0.45 14.09 17.93
N GLN A 429 1.59 13.60 17.42
CA GLN A 429 2.87 13.63 18.11
C GLN A 429 3.40 15.06 18.31
N ASN A 430 4.28 15.24 19.28
CA ASN A 430 5.10 16.45 19.32
C ASN A 430 6.10 16.42 18.14
N GLY A 431 6.27 17.50 17.38
CA GLY A 431 7.10 17.46 16.16
C GLY A 431 6.32 17.45 14.83
N ASP A 432 5.00 17.21 14.88
CA ASP A 432 4.12 17.41 13.75
C ASP A 432 3.73 18.90 13.63
N PHE A 433 4.67 19.77 13.27
CA PHE A 433 4.47 21.23 13.26
C PHE A 433 3.92 21.77 11.92
N PRO A 434 2.87 22.61 11.91
CA PRO A 434 2.06 23.01 13.06
C PRO A 434 1.17 21.85 13.54
N ARG A 435 1.13 21.65 14.85
CA ARG A 435 0.31 20.60 15.44
C ARG A 435 -1.11 21.11 15.55
N TRP A 436 -1.93 20.80 14.56
CA TRP A 436 -3.29 21.33 14.44
C TRP A 436 -4.17 21.08 15.67
N GLY A 437 -3.92 20.01 16.43
CA GLY A 437 -4.62 19.73 17.69
C GLY A 437 -4.36 20.74 18.82
N ASP A 438 -3.34 21.59 18.71
CA ASP A 438 -3.04 22.61 19.73
C ASP A 438 -3.90 23.87 19.57
N TYR A 439 -4.65 23.98 18.46
CA TYR A 439 -5.49 25.14 18.14
C TYR A 439 -6.96 24.82 18.45
N GLU A 440 -7.61 25.64 19.29
CA GLU A 440 -9.00 25.41 19.72
C GLU A 440 -10.00 25.45 18.56
N ASP A 441 -9.82 26.35 17.60
CA ASP A 441 -10.67 26.47 16.41
C ASP A 441 -10.57 25.22 15.51
N LYS A 442 -9.38 24.61 15.42
CA LYS A 442 -9.15 23.42 14.59
C LYS A 442 -9.76 22.14 15.17
N LYS A 443 -10.02 22.14 16.47
CA LYS A 443 -10.71 21.06 17.19
C LYS A 443 -12.24 21.19 17.13
N ASP A 444 -12.79 22.33 16.72
CA ASP A 444 -14.23 22.52 16.66
C ASP A 444 -14.88 21.55 15.65
N LEU A 445 -15.92 20.85 16.09
CA LEU A 445 -16.57 19.83 15.26
C LEU A 445 -17.31 20.44 14.06
N ASN A 446 -17.78 21.68 14.13
CA ASN A 446 -18.42 22.34 13.00
C ASN A 446 -17.37 22.78 11.97
N TYR A 447 -16.22 23.27 12.42
CA TYR A 447 -15.06 23.52 11.56
C TYR A 447 -14.62 22.25 10.84
N ILE A 448 -14.48 21.13 11.55
CA ILE A 448 -14.11 19.84 10.94
C ILE A 448 -15.17 19.38 9.93
N ARG A 449 -16.47 19.48 10.25
CA ARG A 449 -17.54 19.15 9.29
C ARG A 449 -17.45 20.01 8.03
N GLU A 450 -17.18 21.30 8.18
CA GLU A 450 -17.01 22.23 7.07
C GLU A 450 -15.79 21.88 6.20
N LEU A 451 -14.68 21.46 6.82
CA LEU A 451 -13.52 20.94 6.09
C LEU A 451 -13.85 19.68 5.30
N ILE A 452 -14.56 18.71 5.90
CA ILE A 452 -15.00 17.49 5.19
C ILE A 452 -15.93 17.85 4.04
N ARG A 453 -16.86 18.78 4.27
CA ARG A 453 -17.84 19.24 3.28
C ARG A 453 -17.16 19.84 2.05
N THR A 454 -16.12 20.62 2.25
CA THR A 454 -15.45 21.40 1.19
C THR A 454 -14.20 20.75 0.62
N GLY A 455 -13.62 19.77 1.32
CA GLY A 455 -12.33 19.17 0.95
C GLY A 455 -11.11 20.04 1.31
N GLY A 456 -11.27 21.06 2.17
CA GLY A 456 -10.17 21.94 2.57
C GLY A 456 -9.14 21.28 3.52
N TRP A 457 -8.00 21.94 3.72
CA TRP A 457 -6.98 21.54 4.69
C TRP A 457 -6.98 22.43 5.96
N PHE A 458 -6.41 21.90 7.05
CA PHE A 458 -6.32 22.59 8.34
C PHE A 458 -5.52 23.90 8.30
N ASP A 459 -4.62 24.06 7.33
CA ASP A 459 -3.87 25.30 7.09
C ASP A 459 -4.70 26.42 6.44
N GLY A 460 -5.98 26.16 6.17
CA GLY A 460 -6.88 27.11 5.51
C GLY A 460 -6.74 27.11 3.98
N THR A 461 -5.90 26.25 3.41
CA THR A 461 -5.86 26.08 1.95
C THR A 461 -7.16 25.42 1.48
N THR A 462 -7.94 26.17 0.72
CA THR A 462 -9.07 25.65 -0.04
C THR A 462 -8.52 25.01 -1.31
N GLN A 463 -8.20 23.72 -1.22
CA GLN A 463 -7.80 22.94 -2.39
C GLN A 463 -9.07 22.43 -3.07
N GLU A 464 -9.29 22.80 -4.33
CA GLU A 464 -10.36 22.24 -5.15
C GLU A 464 -10.00 20.81 -5.55
N TYR A 465 -10.03 19.88 -4.60
CA TYR A 465 -9.95 18.47 -4.93
C TYR A 465 -11.20 18.09 -5.73
N PRO A 466 -11.06 17.46 -6.90
CA PRO A 466 -12.24 17.00 -7.61
C PRO A 466 -12.95 15.95 -6.75
N PRO A 467 -14.30 16.03 -6.64
CA PRO A 467 -15.07 14.89 -6.19
C PRO A 467 -14.70 13.68 -7.03
N ALA A 468 -14.39 12.57 -6.38
CA ALA A 468 -14.07 11.33 -7.06
C ALA A 468 -15.33 10.73 -7.69
N ASP A 469 -15.24 10.25 -8.93
CA ASP A 469 -16.32 9.45 -9.53
C ASP A 469 -16.26 8.02 -8.94
N PRO A 470 -17.34 7.52 -8.29
CA PRO A 470 -17.40 6.17 -7.75
C PRO A 470 -17.16 5.05 -8.78
N LYS A 471 -17.26 5.35 -10.09
CA LYS A 471 -16.97 4.43 -11.19
C LYS A 471 -15.49 4.38 -11.56
N GLU A 472 -14.66 5.27 -11.01
CA GLU A 472 -13.22 5.23 -11.23
C GLU A 472 -12.61 3.91 -10.75
N GLN A 473 -11.62 3.41 -11.50
CA GLN A 473 -10.83 2.28 -11.02
C GLN A 473 -10.14 2.64 -9.71
N MET A 474 -10.11 1.67 -8.80
CA MET A 474 -9.50 1.84 -7.47
C MET A 474 -10.13 2.98 -6.66
N TYR A 475 -11.42 3.34 -6.90
CA TYR A 475 -12.12 4.36 -6.11
C TYR A 475 -11.98 4.13 -4.60
N ALA A 476 -12.31 2.92 -4.13
CA ALA A 476 -12.16 2.48 -2.73
C ALA A 476 -11.91 0.96 -2.67
N PRO A 477 -11.42 0.44 -1.53
CA PRO A 477 -11.40 -1.00 -1.24
C PRO A 477 -12.72 -1.71 -1.56
N LYS A 478 -12.64 -2.92 -2.12
CA LYS A 478 -13.81 -3.70 -2.59
C LYS A 478 -14.77 -4.02 -1.44
N TYR A 479 -14.25 -4.26 -0.23
CA TYR A 479 -15.01 -4.55 0.97
C TYR A 479 -15.86 -3.36 1.41
N LEU A 480 -15.33 -2.13 1.32
CA LEU A 480 -16.11 -0.92 1.58
C LEU A 480 -17.28 -0.82 0.60
N LEU A 481 -17.03 -1.02 -0.70
CA LEU A 481 -18.06 -0.96 -1.74
C LEU A 481 -19.15 -2.02 -1.56
N LYS A 482 -18.77 -3.24 -1.15
CA LYS A 482 -19.73 -4.33 -0.86
C LYS A 482 -20.57 -4.05 0.39
N ASN A 483 -20.01 -3.33 1.37
CA ASN A 483 -20.65 -3.00 2.64
C ASN A 483 -21.04 -1.52 2.70
N TYR A 484 -21.50 -0.99 1.57
CA TYR A 484 -21.71 0.42 1.35
C TYR A 484 -22.54 1.11 2.45
N GLN A 485 -23.62 0.49 2.94
CA GLN A 485 -24.47 1.10 3.97
C GLN A 485 -23.74 1.32 5.30
N ARG A 486 -22.84 0.40 5.68
CA ARG A 486 -22.03 0.51 6.91
C ARG A 486 -20.99 1.63 6.76
N PHE A 487 -20.37 1.72 5.59
CA PHE A 487 -19.26 2.64 5.34
C PHE A 487 -19.63 3.85 4.49
N ARG A 488 -20.91 4.21 4.46
CA ARG A 488 -21.41 5.30 3.62
C ARG A 488 -20.65 6.61 3.88
N TYR A 489 -20.32 6.88 5.14
CA TYR A 489 -19.56 8.07 5.54
C TYR A 489 -18.14 8.15 4.97
N LEU A 490 -17.57 7.04 4.50
CA LEU A 490 -16.27 6.99 3.80
C LEU A 490 -16.41 7.00 2.29
N LEU A 491 -17.60 6.72 1.75
CA LEU A 491 -17.85 6.57 0.30
C LEU A 491 -18.66 7.73 -0.28
N GLU A 492 -19.32 8.50 0.56
CA GLU A 492 -20.03 9.70 0.17
C GLU A 492 -19.74 10.81 1.15
N ASN A 493 -19.66 12.04 0.63
CA ASN A 493 -19.57 13.21 1.48
C ASN A 493 -20.91 13.39 2.22
N PRO A 494 -20.97 13.17 3.55
CA PRO A 494 -22.22 13.15 4.29
C PRO A 494 -22.71 14.56 4.68
N TYR A 495 -21.96 15.61 4.34
CA TYR A 495 -22.22 17.00 4.76
C TYR A 495 -22.56 17.93 3.58
N ARG A 496 -22.93 17.37 2.43
CA ARG A 496 -23.32 18.15 1.23
C ARG A 496 -24.59 18.94 1.40
#